data_AF-A0A960U337-F1
#
_entry.id   AF-A0A960U337-F1
#
_cell.length_a   1.000
_cell.length_b   1.000
_cell.length_c   1.000
_cell.angle_alpha   90.00
_cell.angle_beta   90.00
_cell.angle_gamma   90.00
#
_symmetry.space_group_name_H-M   'P 1'
#
loop_
_entity.id
_entity.type
_entity.pdbx_description
1 polymer ?
#
loop_
_entity_poly.entity_id
_entity_poly.type
_entity_poly.pdbx_seq_one_letter_code
_entity_poly.pdbx_strand_id
1 'polypeptide(L)' 'AGGVIVSYFEWVQGLQQFFWTEDEVMQRLYDALDRSWAAVRARAKADGVSNRKAALAIGVQTVRRAKEVRGLFP' A
#
# COMPACT_ATOMS: atom_id res chain seq x y z
N ALA A 1 5.84 -3.46 -7.00
CA ALA A 1 4.75 -2.67 -6.40
C ALA A 1 4.09 -1.75 -7.42
N GLY A 2 4.86 -0.99 -8.23
CA GLY A 2 4.28 -0.01 -9.18
C GLY A 2 3.19 -0.55 -10.10
N GLY A 3 3.43 -1.66 -10.80
CA GLY A 3 2.40 -2.28 -11.67
C GLY A 3 1.11 -2.62 -10.93
N VAL A 4 1.20 -3.21 -9.73
CA VAL A 4 0.02 -3.55 -8.90
C VAL A 4 -0.74 -2.30 -8.44
N ILE A 5 -0.02 -1.22 -8.09
CA ILE A 5 -0.63 0.05 -7.70
C ILE A 5 -1.39 0.67 -8.89
N VAL A 6 -0.79 0.65 -10.08
CA VAL A 6 -1.44 1.18 -11.29
C VAL A 6 -2.64 0.31 -11.70
N SER A 7 -2.58 -1.02 -11.56
CA SER A 7 -3.76 -1.89 -11.75
C SER A 7 -4.89 -1.59 -10.75
N TYR A 8 -4.54 -1.23 -9.51
CA TYR A 8 -5.55 -0.76 -8.56
C TYR A 8 -6.16 0.58 -8.99
N PHE A 9 -5.36 1.52 -9.50
CA PHE A 9 -5.87 2.78 -10.05
C PHE A 9 -6.77 2.56 -11.26
N GLU A 10 -6.44 1.63 -12.15
CA GLU A 10 -7.28 1.23 -13.28
C GLU A 10 -8.67 0.78 -12.82
N TRP A 11 -8.72 -0.10 -11.80
CA TRP A 11 -9.99 -0.53 -11.21
C TRP A 11 -10.80 0.64 -10.62
N VAL A 12 -10.15 1.56 -9.89
CA VAL A 12 -10.81 2.75 -9.32
C VAL A 12 -11.39 3.66 -10.41
N GLN A 13 -10.62 3.92 -11.47
CA GLN A 13 -11.06 4.73 -12.61
C GLN A 13 -12.23 4.07 -13.36
N GLY A 14 -12.18 2.74 -13.52
CA GLY A 14 -13.25 1.95 -14.13
C GLY A 14 -14.60 2.03 -13.39
N LEU A 15 -14.58 2.11 -12.06
CA LEU A 15 -15.79 2.31 -11.26
C LEU A 15 -16.45 3.68 -11.46
N GLN A 16 -15.66 4.71 -11.78
CA GLN A 16 -16.13 6.08 -11.93
C GLN A 16 -16.34 6.46 -13.41
N GLN A 17 -15.94 5.59 -14.35
CA GLN A 17 -15.90 5.87 -15.80
C GLN A 17 -15.15 7.19 -16.10
N PHE A 18 -14.14 7.51 -15.29
CA PHE A 18 -13.36 8.72 -15.37
C PHE A 18 -11.88 8.35 -15.34
N PHE A 19 -11.18 8.67 -16.43
CA PHE A 19 -9.77 8.33 -16.61
C PHE A 19 -8.90 9.55 -16.33
N TRP A 20 -7.82 9.31 -15.60
CA TRP A 20 -6.79 10.29 -15.28
C TRP A 20 -5.78 10.40 -16.42
N THR A 21 -5.09 11.53 -16.47
CA THR A 21 -3.93 11.69 -17.34
C THR A 21 -2.76 10.85 -16.83
N GLU A 22 -1.77 10.62 -17.70
CA GLU A 22 -0.53 9.93 -17.31
C GLU A 22 0.16 10.65 -16.14
N ASP A 23 0.23 11.98 -16.17
CA ASP A 23 0.84 12.79 -15.11
C ASP A 23 0.12 12.59 -13.77
N GLU A 24 -1.21 12.56 -13.76
CA GLU A 24 -2.00 12.31 -12.56
C GLU A 24 -1.77 10.90 -12.00
N VAL A 25 -1.70 9.89 -12.88
CA VAL A 25 -1.38 8.50 -12.49
C VAL A 25 0.02 8.44 -11.87
N MET A 26 1.01 9.08 -12.51
CA MET A 26 2.39 9.10 -12.06
C MET A 26 2.55 9.81 -10.72
N GLN A 27 1.94 10.98 -10.54
CA GLN A 27 1.95 11.70 -9.26
C GLN A 27 1.37 10.84 -8.13
N ARG A 28 0.19 10.24 -8.34
CA ARG A 28 -0.44 9.35 -7.35
C ARG A 28 0.40 8.12 -7.05
N LEU A 29 1.09 7.58 -8.05
CA LEU A 29 1.99 6.43 -7.89
C LEU A 29 3.20 6.81 -7.01
N TYR A 30 3.86 7.93 -7.30
CA TYR A 30 4.99 8.40 -6.50
C TYR A 30 4.60 8.64 -5.05
N ASP A 31 3.47 9.32 -4.83
CA ASP A 31 2.94 9.56 -3.48
C ASP A 31 2.68 8.26 -2.72
N ALA A 32 2.11 7.25 -3.38
CA ALA A 32 1.85 5.95 -2.76
C ALA A 32 3.13 5.19 -2.41
N LEU A 33 4.14 5.24 -3.29
CA LEU A 33 5.42 4.60 -3.05
C LEU A 33 6.21 5.30 -1.94
N ASP A 34 6.22 6.64 -1.91
CA ASP A 34 6.97 7.40 -0.91
C ASP A 34 6.41 7.21 0.50
N ARG A 35 5.07 7.24 0.64
CA ARG A 35 4.40 6.87 1.90
C ARG A 35 4.75 5.45 2.35
N SER A 36 4.74 4.50 1.42
CA SER A 36 5.07 3.09 1.72
C SER A 36 6.53 2.94 2.16
N TRP A 37 7.44 3.65 1.50
CA TRP A 37 8.87 3.66 1.82
C TRP A 37 9.13 4.28 3.19
N ALA A 38 8.51 5.42 3.49
CA ALA A 38 8.61 6.08 4.80
C ALA A 38 8.17 5.14 5.94
N ALA A 39 7.05 4.43 5.76
CA ALA A 39 6.56 3.45 6.74
C ALA A 39 7.55 2.29 6.94
N VAL A 40 8.11 1.74 5.86
CA VAL A 40 9.11 0.66 5.94
C VAL A 40 10.35 1.11 6.70
N ARG A 41 10.90 2.29 6.38
CA ARG A 41 12.10 2.81 7.08
C ARG A 41 11.83 3.08 8.56
N ALA A 42 10.69 3.70 8.87
CA ALA A 42 10.30 3.97 10.25
C ALA A 42 10.21 2.67 11.06
N ARG A 43 9.56 1.64 10.49
CA ARG A 43 9.42 0.33 11.14
C ARG A 43 10.74 -0.41 11.27
N ALA A 44 11.57 -0.41 10.23
CA ALA A 44 12.89 -1.03 10.26
C ALA A 44 13.76 -0.44 11.37
N LYS A 45 13.74 0.89 11.53
CA LYS A 45 14.46 1.59 12.59
C LYS A 45 13.90 1.25 13.99
N ALA A 46 12.58 1.26 14.14
CA ALA A 46 11.92 1.00 15.42
C ALA A 46 12.18 -0.43 15.93
N ASP A 47 12.15 -1.41 15.03
CA ASP A 47 12.29 -2.83 15.38
C ASP A 47 13.76 -3.32 15.31
N GLY A 48 14.69 -2.50 14.80
CA GLY A 48 16.09 -2.90 14.60
C GLY A 48 16.28 -4.00 13.56
N VAL A 49 15.42 -4.06 12.54
CA VAL A 49 15.41 -5.12 11.51
C VAL A 49 15.70 -4.57 10.12
N SER A 50 15.99 -5.46 9.17
CA SER A 50 16.18 -5.05 7.77
C SER A 50 14.88 -4.52 7.16
N ASN A 51 15.00 -3.62 6.18
CA ASN A 51 13.85 -3.07 5.43
C ASN A 51 12.96 -4.17 4.83
N ARG A 52 13.56 -5.29 4.39
CA ARG A 52 12.82 -6.45 3.88
C ARG A 52 11.92 -7.08 4.95
N LYS A 53 12.44 -7.30 6.15
CA LYS A 53 11.65 -7.83 7.29
C LYS A 53 10.58 -6.85 7.72
N ALA A 54 10.90 -5.55 7.78
CA ALA A 54 9.95 -4.50 8.13
C ALA A 54 8.79 -4.43 7.11
N ALA A 55 9.08 -4.49 5.81
CA ALA A 55 8.05 -4.50 4.76
C ALA A 55 7.11 -5.70 4.89
N LEU A 56 7.66 -6.90 5.15
CA LEU A 56 6.85 -8.09 5.39
C LEU A 56 5.98 -7.94 6.65
N ALA A 57 6.56 -7.43 7.74
CA ALA A 57 5.84 -7.20 9.00
C ALA A 57 4.68 -6.21 8.83
N ILE A 58 4.86 -5.12 8.07
CA ILE A 58 3.80 -4.17 7.72
C ILE A 58 2.67 -4.86 6.94
N GLY A 59 3.02 -5.69 5.94
CA GLY A 59 2.03 -6.43 5.16
C GLY A 59 1.18 -7.37 6.03
N VAL A 60 1.83 -8.17 6.88
CA VAL A 60 1.15 -9.10 7.81
C VAL A 60 0.29 -8.34 8.81
N GLN A 61 0.82 -7.25 9.40
CA GLN A 61 0.08 -6.43 10.36
C GLN A 61 -1.19 -5.83 9.74
N THR A 62 -1.12 -5.38 8.48
CA THR A 62 -2.26 -4.80 7.78
C THR A 62 -3.39 -5.82 7.63
N VAL A 63 -3.07 -7.04 7.19
CA VAL A 63 -4.06 -8.14 7.05
C VAL A 63 -4.60 -8.57 8.40
N ARG A 64 -3.72 -8.73 9.40
CA ARG A 64 -4.12 -9.06 10.78
C ARG A 64 -5.11 -8.04 11.33
N ARG A 65 -4.81 -6.74 11.20
CA ARG A 65 -5.68 -5.66 11.69
C ARG A 65 -7.04 -5.69 10.98
N ALA A 66 -7.08 -5.88 9.66
CA ALA A 66 -8.33 -6.01 8.93
C ALA A 66 -9.16 -7.21 9.39
N LYS A 67 -8.51 -8.34 9.70
CA LYS A 67 -9.17 -9.53 10.26
C LYS A 67 -9.71 -9.28 11.67
N GLU A 68 -8.94 -8.63 12.54
CA GLU A 68 -9.38 -8.27 13.89
C GLU A 68 -10.60 -7.34 13.87
N VAL A 69 -10.61 -6.33 13.00
CA VAL A 69 -11.74 -5.39 12.84
C VAL A 69 -13.00 -6.11 12.37
N ARG A 70 -12.87 -7.08 11.45
CA ARG A 70 -14.03 -7.86 10.97
C ARG A 70 -14.49 -8.95 11.94
N GLY A 71 -13.67 -9.28 12.93
CA GLY A 71 -13.94 -10.36 13.88
C GLY A 71 -13.84 -11.77 13.28
N LEU A 72 -14.20 -12.75 14.12
CA LEU A 72 -14.50 -14.10 13.69
C LEU A 72 -16.01 -14.19 13.54
N PHE A 73 -16.48 -14.56 12.34
CA PHE A 73 -17.89 -14.86 12.10
C PHE A 73 -18.00 -16.11 11.19
N PRO A 74 -18.93 -17.04 11.47
CA PRO A 74 -19.77 -17.09 12.68
C PRO A 74 -18.98 -17.04 13.99
#